data_AF-A0A022W288-F1
#
_entry.id   AF-A0A022W288-F1
#
_cell.length_a   1.000
_cell.length_b   1.000
_cell.length_c   1.000
_cell.angle_alpha   90.00
_cell.angle_beta   90.00
_cell.angle_gamma   90.00
#
_symmetry.space_group_name_H-M   'P 1'
#
loop_
_entity.id
_entity.type
_entity.pdbx_description
1 polymer ?
#
loop_
_entity_poly.entity_id
_entity_poly.type
_entity_poly.pdbx_seq_one_letter_code
_entity_poly.pdbx_strand_id
1 'polypeptide(L)'
;MSFQDRVQHQIAQIDKELSRYPVLNNLERQTSVPKVYAFLGVAGIYVFLVFFNIAGAFLVNLAGFAIPGYYSLNALFTSSTADDTQWLTYWVVFALFSVIESAISASYWFPFYYLFKFFLVLWMALPQTSGAQIVFHSFIQPVFARYFQSPSTSSNLRAQAEQAAKEHSS
;
A
#
# COMPACT_ATOMS: atom_id res chain seq x y z
N MET A 1 -23.40 3.70 22.21
CA MET A 1 -23.15 2.52 21.36
C MET A 1 -22.33 1.52 22.15
N SER A 2 -22.93 0.35 22.41
CA SER A 2 -22.25 -0.78 22.99
C SER A 2 -21.15 -1.28 22.03
N PHE A 3 -20.18 -2.02 22.55
CA PHE A 3 -19.18 -2.68 21.71
C PHE A 3 -19.83 -3.64 20.70
N GLN A 4 -20.93 -4.29 21.07
CA GLN A 4 -21.67 -5.20 20.19
C GLN A 4 -22.28 -4.46 18.99
N ASP A 5 -22.81 -3.24 19.20
CA ASP A 5 -23.41 -2.44 18.13
C ASP A 5 -22.36 -2.07 17.07
N ARG A 6 -21.14 -1.74 17.50
CA ARG A 6 -20.02 -1.43 16.59
C ARG A 6 -19.59 -2.64 15.77
N VAL A 7 -19.50 -3.80 16.42
CA VAL A 7 -19.14 -5.06 15.74
C VAL A 7 -20.23 -5.44 14.72
N GLN A 8 -21.51 -5.35 15.08
CA GLN A 8 -22.61 -5.62 14.15
C GLN A 8 -22.61 -4.64 12.97
N HIS A 9 -22.33 -3.35 13.22
CA HIS A 9 -22.23 -2.36 12.16
C HIS A 9 -21.08 -2.68 11.19
N GLN A 10 -19.91 -3.10 11.69
CA GLN A 10 -18.80 -3.51 10.83
C GLN A 10 -19.12 -4.79 10.04
N ILE A 11 -19.72 -5.78 10.68
CA ILE A 11 -20.16 -7.01 10.01
C ILE A 11 -21.14 -6.67 8.89
N ALA A 12 -22.10 -5.78 9.13
CA ALA A 12 -23.08 -5.36 8.12
C ALA A 12 -22.44 -4.60 6.94
N GLN A 13 -21.44 -3.74 7.20
CA GLN A 13 -20.69 -3.06 6.13
C GLN A 13 -19.89 -4.04 5.28
N ILE A 14 -19.19 -4.97 5.93
CA ILE A 14 -18.40 -6.00 5.24
C ILE A 14 -19.33 -6.91 4.43
N ASP A 15 -20.44 -7.36 5.00
CA ASP A 15 -21.43 -8.18 4.27
C ASP A 15 -22.00 -7.44 3.05
N LYS A 16 -22.27 -6.13 3.18
CA LYS A 16 -22.72 -5.28 2.06
C LYS A 16 -21.68 -5.22 0.95
N GLU A 17 -20.40 -5.00 1.27
CA GLU A 17 -19.32 -5.00 0.27
C GLU A 17 -19.12 -6.39 -0.36
N LEU A 18 -19.18 -7.47 0.43
CA LEU A 18 -19.09 -8.83 -0.09
C LEU A 18 -20.29 -9.19 -0.98
N SER A 19 -21.48 -8.68 -0.67
CA SER A 19 -22.69 -8.93 -1.47
C SER A 19 -22.61 -8.38 -2.89
N ARG A 20 -21.66 -7.46 -3.16
CA ARG A 20 -21.34 -6.96 -4.50
C ARG A 20 -20.77 -8.04 -5.41
N TYR A 21 -20.20 -9.12 -4.85
CA TYR A 21 -19.65 -10.23 -5.61
C TYR A 21 -20.67 -11.38 -5.73
N PRO A 22 -21.22 -11.65 -6.92
CA PRO A 22 -22.27 -12.66 -7.10
C PRO A 22 -21.81 -14.08 -6.76
N VAL A 23 -20.51 -14.37 -6.86
CA VAL A 23 -19.90 -15.64 -6.47
C VAL A 23 -20.06 -15.89 -4.96
N LEU A 24 -19.90 -14.87 -4.13
CA LEU A 24 -20.02 -14.99 -2.67
C LEU A 24 -21.48 -15.19 -2.24
N ASN A 25 -22.43 -14.56 -2.93
CA ASN A 25 -23.86 -14.78 -2.71
C ASN A 25 -24.30 -16.20 -3.07
N ASN A 26 -23.72 -16.78 -4.12
CA ASN A 26 -24.01 -18.17 -4.51
C ASN A 26 -23.44 -19.17 -3.50
N LEU A 27 -22.26 -18.90 -2.95
CA LEU A 27 -21.66 -19.70 -1.88
C LEU A 27 -22.47 -19.63 -0.58
N GLU A 28 -22.95 -18.44 -0.20
CA GLU A 28 -23.80 -18.26 0.98
C GLU A 28 -25.11 -19.04 0.86
N ARG A 29 -25.74 -19.00 -0.32
CA ARG A 29 -26.96 -19.77 -0.59
C ARG A 29 -26.76 -21.28 -0.50
N GLN A 30 -25.58 -21.78 -0.84
CA GLN A 30 -25.27 -23.22 -0.74
C GLN A 30 -24.82 -23.65 0.66
N THR A 31 -24.06 -22.81 1.36
CA THR A 31 -23.42 -23.19 2.64
C THR A 31 -24.18 -22.72 3.87
N SER A 32 -25.16 -21.82 3.73
CA SER A 32 -25.91 -21.18 4.83
C SER A 32 -25.05 -20.47 5.88
N VAL A 33 -23.75 -20.31 5.61
CA VAL A 33 -22.80 -19.59 6.47
C VAL A 33 -22.71 -18.14 5.97
N PRO A 34 -22.79 -17.14 6.87
CA PRO A 34 -22.66 -15.74 6.47
C PRO A 34 -21.29 -15.47 5.81
N LYS A 35 -21.31 -14.74 4.70
CA LYS A 35 -20.14 -14.46 3.83
C LYS A 35 -18.95 -13.88 4.61
N VAL A 36 -19.24 -13.08 5.62
CA VAL A 36 -18.25 -12.45 6.51
C VAL A 36 -17.40 -13.50 7.24
N TYR A 37 -17.99 -14.57 7.76
CA TYR A 37 -17.24 -15.62 8.45
C TYR A 37 -16.37 -16.44 7.49
N ALA A 38 -16.84 -16.67 6.27
CA ALA A 38 -16.04 -17.34 5.24
C ALA A 38 -14.81 -16.49 4.87
N PHE A 39 -14.99 -15.18 4.67
CA PHE A 39 -13.88 -14.25 4.41
C PHE A 39 -12.88 -14.19 5.58
N LEU A 40 -13.38 -14.08 6.82
CA LEU A 40 -12.52 -14.10 8.01
C LEU A 40 -11.77 -15.42 8.15
N GLY A 41 -12.40 -16.55 7.81
CA GLY A 41 -11.76 -17.86 7.79
C GLY A 41 -10.61 -17.92 6.79
N VAL A 42 -10.83 -17.46 5.55
CA VAL A 42 -9.77 -17.41 4.53
C VAL A 42 -8.64 -16.47 4.94
N ALA A 43 -8.96 -15.28 5.45
CA ALA A 43 -7.97 -14.33 5.95
C ALA A 43 -7.18 -14.91 7.14
N GLY A 44 -7.84 -15.61 8.05
CA GLY A 44 -7.20 -16.30 9.18
C GLY A 44 -6.26 -17.42 8.73
N ILE A 45 -6.69 -18.25 7.79
CA ILE A 45 -5.84 -19.30 7.18
C ILE A 45 -4.64 -18.66 6.49
N TYR A 46 -4.83 -17.56 5.76
CA TYR A 46 -3.76 -16.84 5.10
C TYR A 46 -2.69 -16.36 6.08
N VAL A 47 -3.11 -15.68 7.17
CA VAL A 47 -2.20 -15.19 8.21
C VAL A 47 -1.51 -16.36 8.92
N PHE A 48 -2.23 -17.47 9.16
CA PHE A 48 -1.66 -18.69 9.71
C PHE A 48 -0.56 -19.26 8.80
N LEU A 49 -0.78 -19.37 7.50
CA LEU A 49 0.23 -19.85 6.55
C LEU A 49 1.49 -18.96 6.56
N VAL A 50 1.30 -17.63 6.60
CA VAL A 50 2.41 -16.67 6.72
C VAL A 50 3.15 -16.84 8.05
N PHE A 51 2.44 -17.05 9.16
CA PHE A 51 3.02 -17.27 10.49
C PHE A 51 3.93 -18.50 10.53
N PHE A 52 3.49 -19.61 9.93
CA PHE A 52 4.28 -20.84 9.83
C PHE A 52 5.33 -20.82 8.71
N ASN A 53 5.54 -19.68 8.04
CA ASN A 53 6.47 -19.52 6.93
C ASN A 53 6.15 -20.42 5.72
N ILE A 54 4.93 -20.95 5.62
CA ILE A 54 4.52 -21.81 4.51
C ILE A 54 4.27 -20.89 3.30
N ALA A 55 5.17 -20.93 2.33
CA ALA A 55 5.18 -20.02 1.17
C ALA A 55 5.16 -18.52 1.57
N GLY A 56 5.74 -18.16 2.73
CA GLY A 56 5.64 -16.81 3.31
C GLY A 56 6.07 -15.70 2.35
N ALA A 57 7.20 -15.85 1.66
CA ALA A 57 7.68 -14.88 0.68
C ALA A 57 6.65 -14.63 -0.44
N PHE A 58 6.11 -15.71 -1.01
CA PHE A 58 5.15 -15.65 -2.10
C PHE A 58 3.85 -14.99 -1.65
N LEU A 59 3.29 -15.42 -0.51
CA LEU A 59 2.05 -14.87 0.05
C LEU A 59 2.24 -13.37 0.33
N VAL A 60 3.27 -12.98 1.08
CA VAL A 60 3.45 -11.57 1.45
C VAL A 60 3.65 -10.68 0.22
N ASN A 61 4.42 -11.12 -0.77
CA ASN A 61 4.58 -10.39 -2.03
C ASN A 61 3.28 -10.33 -2.84
N LEU A 62 2.50 -11.42 -2.86
CA LEU A 62 1.21 -11.46 -3.55
C LEU A 62 0.22 -10.46 -2.93
N ALA A 63 0.09 -10.43 -1.60
CA ALA A 63 -0.75 -9.44 -0.92
C ALA A 63 -0.23 -8.01 -1.14
N GLY A 64 1.10 -7.82 -1.01
CA GLY A 64 1.76 -6.54 -1.24
C GLY A 64 1.70 -6.03 -2.68
N PHE A 65 1.38 -6.90 -3.64
CA PHE A 65 1.14 -6.52 -5.03
C PHE A 65 -0.35 -6.38 -5.35
N ALA A 66 -1.17 -7.38 -4.98
CA ALA A 66 -2.57 -7.47 -5.38
C ALA A 66 -3.45 -6.40 -4.75
N ILE A 67 -3.28 -6.12 -3.45
CA ILE A 67 -4.08 -5.11 -2.74
C ILE A 67 -3.85 -3.70 -3.33
N PRO A 68 -2.62 -3.14 -3.30
CA PRO A 68 -2.37 -1.83 -3.87
C PRO A 68 -2.52 -1.82 -5.39
N GLY A 69 -2.28 -2.94 -6.09
CA GLY A 69 -2.52 -3.06 -7.53
C GLY A 69 -3.99 -2.88 -7.88
N TYR A 70 -4.91 -3.50 -7.14
CA TYR A 70 -6.35 -3.29 -7.34
C TYR A 70 -6.75 -1.84 -7.08
N TYR A 71 -6.28 -1.23 -5.99
CA TYR A 71 -6.59 0.17 -5.70
C TYR A 71 -5.94 1.13 -6.69
N SER A 72 -4.72 0.85 -7.16
CA SER A 72 -4.05 1.64 -8.21
C SER A 72 -4.84 1.60 -9.51
N LEU A 73 -5.32 0.42 -9.92
CA LEU A 73 -6.18 0.29 -11.10
C LEU A 73 -7.48 1.08 -10.94
N ASN A 74 -8.10 1.05 -9.76
CA ASN A 74 -9.30 1.83 -9.50
C ASN A 74 -9.02 3.35 -9.49
N ALA A 75 -7.87 3.77 -8.97
CA ALA A 75 -7.41 5.16 -9.00
C ALA A 75 -7.19 5.65 -10.44
N LEU A 76 -6.66 4.81 -11.34
CA LEU A 76 -6.48 5.14 -12.76
C LEU A 76 -7.79 5.46 -13.50
N PHE A 77 -8.93 4.97 -13.00
CA PHE A 77 -10.26 5.29 -13.56
C PHE A 77 -10.97 6.43 -12.83
N THR A 78 -10.35 6.99 -11.78
CA THR A 78 -10.89 8.08 -10.97
C THR A 78 -10.04 9.34 -11.19
N SER A 79 -10.64 10.53 -11.16
CA SER A 79 -9.95 11.80 -11.45
C SER A 79 -9.21 12.42 -10.25
N SER A 80 -8.96 11.66 -9.18
CA SER A 80 -8.37 12.13 -7.92
C SER A 80 -6.85 11.93 -7.91
N THR A 81 -6.09 13.03 -7.93
CA THR A 81 -4.62 13.02 -7.92
C THR A 81 -3.98 12.66 -6.58
N ALA A 82 -4.76 12.74 -5.49
CA ALA A 82 -4.29 12.41 -4.14
C ALA A 82 -4.06 10.90 -3.97
N ASP A 83 -4.91 10.09 -4.60
CA ASP A 83 -4.82 8.63 -4.56
C ASP A 83 -3.57 8.15 -5.31
N ASP A 84 -3.29 8.73 -6.49
CA ASP A 84 -2.12 8.42 -7.31
C ASP A 84 -0.80 8.62 -6.55
N THR A 85 -0.68 9.74 -5.83
CA THR A 85 0.54 10.07 -5.07
C THR A 85 0.78 9.07 -3.94
N GLN A 86 -0.27 8.63 -3.28
CA GLN A 86 -0.18 7.64 -2.21
C GLN A 86 0.30 6.29 -2.75
N TRP A 87 -0.31 5.79 -3.83
CA TRP A 87 0.05 4.50 -4.41
C TRP A 87 1.46 4.52 -5.00
N LEU A 88 1.86 5.60 -5.67
CA LEU A 88 3.22 5.75 -6.18
C LEU A 88 4.24 5.74 -5.03
N THR A 89 3.96 6.45 -3.95
CA THR A 89 4.82 6.46 -2.75
C THR A 89 4.95 5.06 -2.17
N TYR A 90 3.84 4.32 -2.06
CA TYR A 90 3.84 2.93 -1.64
C TYR A 90 4.74 2.06 -2.52
N TRP A 91 4.62 2.16 -3.85
CA TRP A 91 5.41 1.36 -4.78
C TRP A 91 6.91 1.63 -4.67
N VAL A 92 7.31 2.89 -4.48
CA VAL A 92 8.71 3.28 -4.27
C VAL A 92 9.25 2.67 -2.98
N VAL A 93 8.53 2.79 -1.87
CA VAL A 93 8.96 2.23 -0.58
C VAL A 93 9.00 0.70 -0.63
N PHE A 94 8.00 0.07 -1.26
CA PHE A 94 7.92 -1.38 -1.40
C PHE A 94 9.07 -1.94 -2.26
N ALA A 95 9.40 -1.27 -3.37
CA ALA A 95 10.52 -1.65 -4.23
C ALA A 95 11.85 -1.53 -3.50
N LEU A 96 12.09 -0.42 -2.79
CA LEU A 96 13.30 -0.22 -1.99
C LEU A 96 13.45 -1.32 -0.92
N PHE A 97 12.38 -1.61 -0.19
CA PHE A 97 12.37 -2.66 0.82
C PHE A 97 12.68 -4.04 0.20
N SER A 98 12.06 -4.35 -0.94
CA SER A 98 12.26 -5.63 -1.65
C SER A 98 13.71 -5.82 -2.13
N VAL A 99 14.36 -4.74 -2.58
CA VAL A 99 15.79 -4.77 -2.98
C VAL A 99 16.69 -5.00 -1.77
N ILE A 100 16.46 -4.28 -0.66
CA ILE A 100 17.24 -4.44 0.57
C ILE A 100 17.09 -5.85 1.14
N GLU A 101 15.87 -6.37 1.17
CA GLU A 101 15.59 -7.74 1.60
C GLU A 101 16.33 -8.79 0.77
N SER A 102 16.33 -8.62 -0.56
CA SER A 102 17.04 -9.50 -1.48
C SER A 102 18.56 -9.48 -1.23
N ALA A 103 19.12 -8.34 -0.83
CA ALA A 103 20.54 -8.20 -0.53
C ALA A 103 20.93 -8.84 0.81
N ILE A 104 20.06 -8.79 1.83
CA ILE A 104 20.39 -9.20 3.20
C ILE A 104 20.07 -10.68 3.47
N SER A 105 19.34 -11.37 2.56
CA SER A 105 18.87 -12.74 2.80
C SER A 105 18.16 -12.84 4.17
N ALA A 106 17.36 -11.83 4.51
CA ALA A 106 16.85 -11.57 5.86
C ALA A 106 16.04 -12.73 6.45
N SER A 107 15.43 -13.55 5.59
CA SER A 107 14.64 -14.72 5.98
C SER A 107 15.46 -15.83 6.68
N TYR A 108 16.78 -15.88 6.51
CA TYR A 108 17.62 -16.90 7.16
C TYR A 108 18.01 -16.54 8.60
N TRP A 109 17.96 -15.26 8.95
CA TRP A 109 18.45 -14.77 10.24
C TRP A 109 17.33 -14.63 11.30
N PHE A 110 16.08 -14.43 10.88
CA PHE A 110 14.97 -14.15 11.79
C PHE A 110 13.75 -15.06 11.54
N PRO A 111 13.46 -16.03 12.45
CA PRO A 111 12.19 -16.75 12.41
C PRO A 111 11.06 -15.73 12.66
N PHE A 112 9.99 -15.76 11.85
CA PHE A 112 8.89 -14.76 11.76
C PHE A 112 9.15 -13.51 10.90
N TYR A 113 10.21 -13.47 10.10
CA TYR A 113 10.48 -12.33 9.21
C TYR A 113 9.31 -11.99 8.27
N TYR A 114 8.72 -12.99 7.60
CA TYR A 114 7.61 -12.74 6.67
C TYR A 114 6.34 -12.27 7.38
N LEU A 115 6.11 -12.65 8.65
CA LEU A 115 5.00 -12.14 9.41
C LEU A 115 5.15 -10.65 9.69
N PHE A 116 6.35 -10.23 10.11
CA PHE A 116 6.65 -8.81 10.28
C PHE A 116 6.53 -8.05 8.97
N LYS A 117 7.10 -8.58 7.88
CA LYS A 117 7.00 -8.00 6.54
C LYS A 117 5.53 -7.86 6.11
N PHE A 118 4.70 -8.87 6.36
CA PHE A 118 3.27 -8.84 6.05
C PHE A 118 2.57 -7.68 6.75
N PHE A 119 2.78 -7.51 8.05
CA PHE A 119 2.19 -6.40 8.80
C PHE A 119 2.72 -5.06 8.34
N LEU A 120 4.01 -4.95 8.03
CA LEU A 120 4.61 -3.71 7.51
C LEU A 120 3.99 -3.33 6.16
N VAL A 121 3.91 -4.27 5.24
CA VAL A 121 3.29 -4.09 3.92
C VAL A 121 1.82 -3.73 4.04
N LEU A 122 1.08 -4.43 4.90
CA LEU A 122 -0.33 -4.16 5.15
C LEU A 122 -0.52 -2.75 5.73
N TRP A 123 0.26 -2.39 6.75
CA TRP A 123 0.23 -1.06 7.37
C TRP A 123 0.54 0.06 6.37
N MET A 124 1.44 -0.20 5.43
CA MET A 124 1.80 0.74 4.38
C MET A 124 0.71 0.87 3.31
N ALA A 125 -0.03 -0.22 3.05
CA ALA A 125 -1.14 -0.25 2.10
C ALA A 125 -2.42 0.39 2.64
N LEU A 126 -2.54 0.58 3.97
CA LEU A 126 -3.71 1.24 4.57
C LEU A 126 -3.71 2.75 4.26
N PRO A 127 -4.73 3.28 3.56
CA PRO A 127 -4.83 4.72 3.28
C PRO A 127 -5.09 5.55 4.54
N GLN A 128 -5.70 4.97 5.57
CA GLN A 128 -6.02 5.65 6.84
C GLN A 128 -4.77 6.03 7.66
N THR A 129 -3.69 5.26 7.54
CA THR A 129 -2.46 5.45 8.34
C THR A 129 -1.39 6.26 7.61
N SER A 130 -1.57 6.52 6.30
CA SER A 130 -0.56 7.13 5.42
C SER A 130 0.84 6.54 5.62
N GLY A 131 0.94 5.24 5.93
CA GLY A 131 2.17 4.62 6.38
C GLY A 131 3.30 4.72 5.35
N ALA A 132 2.96 4.62 4.06
CA ALA A 132 3.89 4.85 2.96
C ALA A 132 4.51 6.24 2.98
N GLN A 133 3.70 7.27 3.23
CA GLN A 133 4.17 8.66 3.28
C GLN A 133 5.08 8.89 4.49
N ILE A 134 4.79 8.27 5.64
CA ILE A 134 5.65 8.36 6.83
C ILE A 134 7.04 7.78 6.51
N VAL A 135 7.08 6.57 5.94
CA VAL A 135 8.37 5.94 5.58
C VAL A 135 9.10 6.76 4.51
N PHE A 136 8.38 7.29 3.55
CA PHE A 136 8.96 8.15 2.52
C PHE A 136 9.58 9.41 3.12
N HIS A 137 8.85 10.17 3.94
CA HIS A 137 9.36 11.41 4.54
C HIS A 137 10.47 11.16 5.56
N SER A 138 10.41 10.05 6.31
CA SER A 138 11.40 9.76 7.35
C SER A 138 12.68 9.12 6.83
N PHE A 139 12.63 8.27 5.79
CA PHE A 139 13.80 7.51 5.34
C PHE A 139 14.22 7.83 3.90
N ILE A 140 13.27 8.02 2.98
CA ILE A 140 13.59 8.21 1.56
C ILE A 140 13.90 9.68 1.26
N GLN A 141 13.05 10.60 1.71
CA GLN A 141 13.22 12.04 1.51
C GLN A 141 14.58 12.55 1.99
N PRO A 142 15.11 12.25 3.18
CA PRO A 142 16.44 12.75 3.57
C PRO A 142 17.59 12.21 2.70
N VAL A 143 17.45 11.00 2.15
CA VAL A 143 18.45 10.37 1.28
C VAL A 143 18.40 10.95 -0.13
N PHE A 144 17.20 11.19 -0.65
CA PHE A 144 16.98 11.62 -2.04
C PHE A 144 16.76 13.13 -2.21
N ALA A 145 16.49 13.88 -1.13
CA ALA A 145 16.32 15.33 -1.18
C ALA A 145 17.53 16.02 -1.79
N ARG A 146 18.75 15.52 -1.56
CA ARG A 146 19.98 16.09 -2.14
C ARG A 146 20.08 15.94 -3.65
N TYR A 147 19.41 14.96 -4.24
CA TYR A 147 19.45 14.67 -5.68
C TYR A 147 18.31 15.37 -6.42
N PHE A 148 17.13 15.49 -5.80
CA PHE A 148 15.96 16.16 -6.40
C PHE A 148 15.81 17.64 -6.02
N GLN A 149 16.49 18.12 -4.97
CA GLN A 149 16.64 19.55 -4.68
C GLN A 149 17.88 20.15 -5.37
N SER A 150 18.36 19.56 -6.46
CA SER A 150 19.25 20.33 -7.34
C SER A 150 18.37 21.47 -7.89
N PRO A 151 18.63 22.75 -7.55
CA PRO A 151 17.85 23.86 -8.07
C PRO A 151 17.96 23.73 -9.58
N SER A 152 16.83 23.42 -10.22
CA SER A 152 16.82 23.02 -11.61
C SER A 152 17.65 24.01 -12.39
N THR A 153 18.74 23.55 -13.01
CA THR A 153 19.59 24.43 -13.82
C THR A 153 18.75 25.23 -14.81
N SER A 154 17.61 24.68 -15.24
CA SER A 154 16.57 25.38 -16.01
C SER A 154 15.88 26.55 -15.30
N SER A 155 15.55 26.49 -14.01
CA SER A 155 14.97 27.63 -13.29
C SER A 155 15.98 28.78 -13.14
N ASN A 156 17.25 28.47 -12.90
CA ASN A 156 18.32 29.47 -12.83
C ASN A 156 18.64 30.06 -14.22
N LEU A 157 18.71 29.23 -15.27
CA LEU A 157 18.91 29.69 -16.65
C LEU A 157 17.73 30.55 -17.14
N ARG A 158 16.50 30.21 -16.74
CA ARG A 158 15.30 30.96 -17.12
C ARG A 158 15.22 32.30 -16.39
N ALA A 159 15.56 32.33 -15.10
CA ALA A 159 15.69 33.58 -14.34
C ALA A 159 16.79 34.48 -14.92
N GLN A 160 17.92 33.90 -15.33
CA GLN A 160 19.03 34.63 -15.94
C GLN A 160 18.67 35.15 -17.35
N ALA A 161 17.94 34.36 -18.15
CA ALA A 161 17.42 34.78 -19.45
C ALA A 161 16.38 35.91 -19.33
N GLU A 162 15.49 35.85 -18.33
CA GLU A 162 14.52 36.92 -18.05
C GLU A 162 15.19 38.21 -17.55
N GLN A 163 16.27 38.11 -16.78
CA GLN A 163 17.07 39.26 -16.35
C GLN A 163 17.81 39.90 -17.52
N ALA A 164 18.48 39.11 -18.36
CA ALA A 164 19.17 39.60 -19.56
C ALA A 164 18.19 40.24 -20.57
N ALA A 165 16.97 39.69 -20.70
CA ALA A 165 15.93 40.26 -21.55
C ALA A 165 15.44 41.63 -21.03
N LYS A 166 15.39 41.83 -19.71
CA LYS A 166 14.98 43.11 -19.09
C LYS A 166 16.05 44.20 -19.18
N GLU A 167 17.33 43.83 -19.06
CA GLU A 167 18.45 44.76 -19.24
C GLU A 167 18.56 45.27 -20.68
N HIS A 168 18.24 44.43 -21.68
CA HIS A 168 18.24 44.84 -23.09
C HIS A 168 16.99 45.61 -23.55
N SER A 169 15.93 45.66 -22.72
CA SER A 169 14.68 46.36 -23.03
C SER A 169 14.52 47.74 -22.34
N SER A 170 15.56 48.19 -21.61
CA SER A 170 15.63 49.53 -20.99
C SER A 170 16.67 50.39 -21.69
#